data_AF-A0A7J4CRE7-F1
#
_entry.id   AF-A0A7J4CRE7-F1
#
_cell.length_a   1.000
_cell.length_b   1.000
_cell.length_c   1.000
_cell.angle_alpha   90.00
_cell.angle_beta   90.00
_cell.angle_gamma   90.00
#
_symmetry.space_group_name_H-M   'P 1'
#
loop_
_entity.id
_entity.type
_entity.pdbx_description
1 polymer ?
#
loop_
_entity_poly.entity_id
_entity_poly.type
_entity_poly.pdbx_seq_one_letter_code
_entity_poly.pdbx_strand_id
1 'polypeptide(L)'
;MMKDDNASLRRRLFIDQAGDGRLSSFLAVVSVFFIGLMFIAVSTDPVVIGVNKGEMPPNITGEARIAHSEWFSFDLYAKFNGSWNGNITTDRWFVIEFMDTDCPYCWRDAETMSQIDAQFGGVIITIVVATELNIAGHESSRKEIEAF
;
A
#
# COMPACT_ATOMS: atom_id res chain seq x y z
N MET A 1 30.48 -34.40 62.82
CA MET A 1 31.12 -33.30 62.08
C MET A 1 30.77 -33.41 60.59
N MET A 2 29.47 -33.36 60.25
CA MET A 2 29.00 -33.64 58.87
C MET A 2 27.65 -32.98 58.55
N LYS A 3 27.14 -32.12 59.46
CA LYS A 3 25.81 -31.49 59.35
C LYS A 3 25.90 -30.03 58.89
N ASP A 4 27.05 -29.39 59.12
CA ASP A 4 27.30 -27.98 58.78
C ASP A 4 27.69 -27.79 57.29
N ASP A 5 28.22 -28.84 56.65
CA ASP A 5 28.63 -28.82 55.24
C ASP A 5 27.43 -28.74 54.28
N ASN A 6 26.32 -29.40 54.62
CA ASN A 6 25.10 -29.36 53.79
C ASN A 6 24.40 -28.00 53.82
N ALA A 7 24.47 -27.28 54.94
CA ALA A 7 23.91 -25.94 55.05
C ALA A 7 24.72 -24.91 54.25
N SER A 8 26.06 -25.04 54.26
CA SER A 8 26.94 -24.16 53.51
C SER A 8 26.90 -24.41 51.99
N LEU A 9 26.81 -25.68 51.55
CA LEU A 9 26.62 -26.04 50.14
C LEU A 9 25.28 -25.55 49.58
N ARG A 10 24.18 -25.72 50.33
CA ARG A 10 22.86 -25.20 49.92
C ARG A 10 22.86 -23.67 49.82
N ARG A 11 23.46 -22.97 50.78
CA ARG A 11 23.59 -21.50 50.73
C ARG A 11 24.41 -21.01 49.54
N ARG A 12 25.43 -21.78 49.09
CA ARG A 12 26.23 -21.44 47.90
C ARG A 12 25.45 -21.63 46.59
N LEU A 13 24.58 -22.63 46.49
CA LEU A 13 23.70 -22.81 45.33
C LEU A 13 22.63 -21.70 45.20
N PHE A 14 22.13 -21.18 46.33
CA PHE A 14 21.20 -20.02 46.32
C PHE A 14 21.90 -18.68 46.01
N ILE A 15 23.23 -18.61 46.16
CA ILE A 15 24.05 -17.42 45.89
C ILE A 15 24.90 -17.64 44.63
N ASP A 16 24.60 -18.67 43.83
CA ASP A 16 25.30 -18.88 42.57
C ASP A 16 24.81 -17.87 41.53
N GLN A 17 25.43 -16.69 41.56
CA GLN A 17 25.28 -15.67 40.51
C GLN A 17 25.84 -16.14 39.15
N ALA A 18 26.39 -17.36 39.06
CA ALA A 18 26.75 -18.03 37.82
C ALA A 18 25.61 -18.90 37.23
N GLY A 19 24.35 -18.59 37.57
CA GLY A 19 23.18 -19.01 36.80
C GLY A 19 23.24 -18.46 35.37
N ASP A 20 24.01 -19.16 34.54
CA ASP A 20 24.26 -18.97 33.11
C ASP A 20 24.36 -17.51 32.65
N GLY A 21 25.58 -16.94 32.66
CA GLY A 21 25.85 -15.60 32.12
C GLY A 21 25.48 -15.45 30.64
N ARG A 22 25.27 -16.57 29.92
CA ARG A 22 24.71 -16.58 28.56
C ARG A 22 23.25 -16.21 28.57
N LEU A 23 22.48 -16.65 29.56
CA LEU A 23 21.06 -16.31 29.71
C LEU A 23 20.89 -14.83 30.07
N SER A 24 21.69 -14.29 30.98
CA SER A 24 21.63 -12.86 31.33
C SER A 24 22.07 -11.97 30.16
N SER A 25 23.12 -12.35 29.44
CA SER A 25 23.57 -11.65 28.23
C SER A 25 22.53 -11.76 27.10
N PHE A 26 21.90 -12.93 26.93
CA PHE A 26 20.83 -13.15 25.96
C PHE A 26 19.62 -12.27 26.27
N LEU A 27 19.15 -12.22 27.52
CA LEU A 27 18.03 -11.37 27.92
C LEU A 27 18.34 -9.88 27.72
N ALA A 28 19.57 -9.44 27.99
CA ALA A 28 19.98 -8.06 27.75
C ALA A 28 19.93 -7.71 26.25
N VAL A 29 20.48 -8.55 25.37
CA VAL A 29 20.45 -8.34 23.91
C VAL A 29 19.02 -8.35 23.38
N VAL A 30 18.20 -9.30 23.82
CA VAL A 30 16.78 -9.40 23.44
C VAL A 30 16.01 -8.16 23.89
N SER A 31 16.26 -7.65 25.10
CA SER A 31 15.58 -6.44 25.60
C SER A 31 15.90 -5.20 24.74
N VAL A 32 17.15 -5.00 24.36
CA VAL A 32 17.56 -3.89 23.49
C VAL A 32 16.92 -4.01 22.10
N PHE A 33 16.85 -5.23 21.56
CA PHE A 33 16.20 -5.48 20.28
C PHE A 33 14.70 -5.20 20.31
N PHE A 34 13.99 -5.66 21.35
CA PHE A 34 12.55 -5.39 21.51
C PHE A 34 12.25 -3.91 21.72
N ILE A 35 13.08 -3.19 22.50
CA ILE A 35 12.94 -1.74 22.65
C ILE A 35 13.13 -1.04 21.30
N GLY A 36 14.11 -1.47 20.49
CA GLY A 36 14.33 -0.95 19.14
C GLY A 36 13.14 -1.19 18.21
N LEU A 37 12.59 -2.40 18.19
CA LEU A 37 11.41 -2.73 17.39
C LEU A 37 10.16 -1.95 17.85
N MET A 38 9.98 -1.81 19.15
CA MET A 38 8.87 -1.04 19.73
C MET A 38 8.96 0.44 19.35
N PHE A 39 10.18 1.01 19.37
CA PHE A 39 10.39 2.38 18.94
C PHE A 39 10.02 2.57 17.47
N ILE A 40 10.49 1.67 16.59
CA ILE A 40 10.13 1.71 15.16
C ILE A 40 8.62 1.64 15.00
N ALA A 41 7.97 0.63 15.61
CA ALA A 41 6.53 0.41 15.49
C ALA A 41 5.66 1.60 15.95
N VAL A 42 6.11 2.36 16.95
CA VAL A 42 5.37 3.54 17.44
C VAL A 42 5.71 4.80 16.63
N SER A 43 6.90 4.88 16.04
CA SER A 43 7.35 6.03 15.25
C SER A 43 6.93 6.00 13.77
N THR A 44 6.55 4.84 13.24
CA THR A 44 6.12 4.71 11.84
C THR A 44 4.64 5.01 11.73
N ASP A 45 4.28 6.07 11.01
CA ASP A 45 2.90 6.31 10.60
C ASP A 45 2.50 5.27 9.53
N PRO A 46 1.45 4.48 9.75
CA PRO A 46 0.96 3.58 8.72
C PRO A 46 0.37 4.40 7.57
N VAL A 47 0.67 4.02 6.33
CA VAL A 47 0.00 4.58 5.15
C VAL A 47 -1.44 4.07 5.15
N VAL A 48 -2.38 4.98 5.42
CA VAL A 48 -3.82 4.66 5.36
C VAL A 48 -4.22 4.58 3.90
N ILE A 49 -4.74 3.43 3.48
CA ILE A 49 -5.22 3.19 2.11
C ILE A 49 -6.75 3.37 2.09
N GLY A 50 -7.25 4.14 1.15
CA GLY A 50 -8.68 4.37 0.98
C GLY A 50 -9.01 5.47 -0.03
N VAL A 51 -10.27 5.92 0.00
CA VAL A 51 -10.83 6.90 -0.96
C VAL A 51 -11.01 8.27 -0.35
N ASN A 52 -10.75 8.44 0.96
CA ASN A 52 -10.88 9.72 1.61
C ASN A 52 -9.68 10.62 1.29
N LYS A 53 -9.89 11.93 1.41
CA LYS A 53 -8.83 12.92 1.21
C LYS A 53 -7.65 12.64 2.15
N GLY A 54 -6.46 12.50 1.56
CA GLY A 54 -5.20 12.27 2.28
C GLY A 54 -4.85 10.80 2.49
N GLU A 55 -5.77 9.88 2.14
CA GLU A 55 -5.46 8.45 2.08
C GLU A 55 -4.78 8.11 0.74
N MET A 56 -3.95 7.08 0.76
CA MET A 56 -3.37 6.54 -0.47
C MET A 56 -4.46 5.76 -1.21
N PRO A 57 -4.66 5.99 -2.52
CA PRO A 57 -5.65 5.23 -3.27
C PRO A 57 -5.28 3.73 -3.25
N PRO A 58 -6.25 2.80 -3.27
CA PRO A 58 -5.96 1.39 -3.44
C PRO A 58 -5.26 1.15 -4.78
N ASN A 59 -4.37 0.16 -4.84
CA ASN A 59 -3.69 -0.14 -6.10
C ASN A 59 -4.70 -0.67 -7.13
N ILE A 60 -4.55 -0.20 -8.37
CA ILE A 60 -5.34 -0.66 -9.51
C ILE A 60 -4.37 -1.36 -10.45
N THR A 61 -4.57 -2.67 -10.60
CA THR A 61 -3.78 -3.53 -11.47
C THR A 61 -4.68 -4.24 -12.47
N GLY A 62 -4.26 -4.35 -13.72
CA GLY A 62 -5.02 -5.04 -14.74
C GLY A 62 -4.48 -4.79 -16.15
N GLU A 63 -5.19 -5.26 -17.16
CA GLU A 63 -4.90 -4.88 -18.54
C GLU A 63 -5.56 -3.54 -18.83
N ALA A 64 -4.79 -2.60 -19.38
CA ALA A 64 -5.26 -1.31 -19.82
C ALA A 64 -4.91 -1.08 -21.29
N ARG A 65 -5.53 -0.08 -21.90
CA ARG A 65 -5.35 0.26 -23.31
C ARG A 65 -5.44 1.77 -23.45
N ILE A 66 -4.60 2.35 -24.29
CA ILE A 66 -4.79 3.70 -24.82
C ILE A 66 -5.60 3.58 -26.12
N ALA A 67 -6.46 4.55 -26.46
CA ALA A 67 -7.25 4.53 -27.68
C ALA A 67 -6.43 4.09 -28.90
N HIS A 68 -6.94 3.08 -29.64
CA HIS A 68 -6.29 2.48 -30.82
C HIS A 68 -4.91 1.81 -30.59
N SER A 69 -4.53 1.50 -29.35
CA SER A 69 -3.28 0.78 -29.03
C SER A 69 -3.53 -0.67 -28.61
N GLU A 70 -2.46 -1.44 -28.41
CA GLU A 70 -2.55 -2.78 -27.83
C GLU A 70 -2.80 -2.72 -26.31
N TRP A 71 -3.36 -3.80 -25.77
CA TRP A 71 -3.50 -3.96 -24.32
C TRP A 71 -2.13 -4.13 -23.65
N PHE A 72 -1.97 -3.55 -22.48
CA PHE A 72 -0.75 -3.64 -21.67
C PHE A 72 -1.08 -3.79 -20.19
N SER A 73 -0.18 -4.46 -19.46
CA SER A 73 -0.27 -4.56 -18.00
C SER A 73 -0.07 -3.18 -17.37
N PHE A 74 -1.08 -2.75 -16.62
CA PHE A 74 -1.11 -1.52 -15.86
C PHE A 74 -1.01 -1.81 -14.36
N ASP A 75 -0.23 -0.97 -13.67
CA ASP A 75 -0.09 -0.93 -12.22
C ASP A 75 -0.01 0.54 -11.81
N LEU A 76 -1.00 1.01 -11.04
CA LEU A 76 -1.09 2.41 -10.62
C LEU A 76 0.11 2.82 -9.77
N TYR A 77 0.51 1.98 -8.81
CA TYR A 77 1.60 2.30 -7.89
C TYR A 77 2.94 2.39 -8.62
N ALA A 78 3.12 1.62 -9.70
CA ALA A 78 4.30 1.73 -10.55
C ALA A 78 4.41 3.09 -11.29
N LYS A 79 3.33 3.87 -11.36
CA LYS A 79 3.32 5.22 -11.95
C LYS A 79 3.59 6.33 -10.95
N PHE A 80 3.62 6.04 -9.66
CA PHE A 80 3.86 7.07 -8.64
C PHE A 80 5.31 7.54 -8.66
N ASN A 81 5.48 8.87 -8.68
CA ASN A 81 6.77 9.50 -8.52
C ASN A 81 7.10 9.63 -7.03
N GLY A 82 8.02 8.82 -6.52
CA GLY A 82 8.48 8.91 -5.12
C GLY A 82 9.24 10.19 -4.77
N SER A 83 9.65 10.98 -5.77
CA SER A 83 10.30 12.30 -5.62
C SER A 83 9.38 13.44 -6.08
N TRP A 84 8.07 13.23 -6.01
CA TRP A 84 7.07 14.23 -6.38
C TRP A 84 7.28 15.54 -5.59
N ASN A 85 7.39 16.65 -6.32
CA ASN A 85 7.59 17.98 -5.74
C ASN A 85 6.48 18.96 -6.13
N GLY A 86 5.50 18.52 -6.90
CA GLY A 86 4.34 19.31 -7.31
C GLY A 86 4.63 20.26 -8.47
N ASN A 87 5.75 20.10 -9.17
CA ASN A 87 6.03 20.88 -10.36
C ASN A 87 5.17 20.38 -11.52
N ILE A 88 4.23 21.22 -11.95
CA ILE A 88 3.28 20.93 -13.02
C ILE A 88 3.91 20.58 -14.38
N THR A 89 5.20 20.87 -14.58
CA THR A 89 5.91 20.55 -15.84
C THR A 89 6.60 19.19 -15.84
N THR A 90 6.91 18.64 -14.66
CA THR A 90 7.64 17.37 -14.52
C THR A 90 6.81 16.29 -13.85
N ASP A 91 5.92 16.69 -12.95
CA ASP A 91 5.04 15.81 -12.20
C ASP A 91 3.66 15.76 -12.83
N ARG A 92 3.04 14.59 -12.68
CA ARG A 92 1.71 14.30 -13.21
C ARG A 92 0.74 14.06 -12.06
N TRP A 93 -0.48 14.54 -12.26
CA TRP A 93 -1.63 14.24 -11.42
C TRP A 93 -2.39 13.06 -12.03
N PHE A 94 -3.15 12.34 -11.20
CA PHE A 94 -4.00 11.25 -11.66
C PHE A 94 -5.45 11.62 -11.43
N VAL A 95 -6.29 11.35 -12.42
CA VAL A 95 -7.74 11.36 -12.29
C VAL A 95 -8.21 9.95 -12.58
N ILE A 96 -8.93 9.35 -11.64
CA ILE A 96 -9.44 7.98 -11.76
C ILE A 96 -10.97 8.07 -11.79
N GLU A 97 -11.57 7.55 -12.85
CA GLU A 97 -13.01 7.46 -13.03
C GLU A 97 -13.43 5.99 -13.09
N PHE A 98 -14.53 5.66 -12.42
CA PHE A 98 -15.19 4.37 -12.54
C PHE A 98 -16.45 4.54 -13.39
N MET A 99 -16.60 3.73 -14.43
CA MET A 99 -17.72 3.84 -15.35
C MET A 99 -18.23 2.47 -15.77
N ASP A 100 -19.41 2.45 -16.39
CA ASP A 100 -20.01 1.27 -17.00
C ASP A 100 -20.23 1.58 -18.50
N THR A 101 -19.78 0.68 -19.38
CA THR A 101 -19.82 0.87 -20.83
C THR A 101 -21.24 0.89 -21.40
N ASP A 102 -22.22 0.37 -20.68
CA ASP A 102 -23.63 0.33 -21.08
C ASP A 102 -24.47 1.43 -20.42
N CYS A 103 -23.87 2.27 -19.56
CA CYS A 103 -24.57 3.36 -18.90
C CYS A 103 -24.65 4.63 -19.79
N PRO A 104 -25.84 5.07 -20.26
CA PRO A 104 -25.95 6.24 -21.15
C PRO A 104 -25.51 7.57 -20.50
N TYR A 105 -25.54 7.63 -19.17
CA TYR A 105 -25.01 8.78 -18.44
C TYR A 105 -23.47 8.81 -18.51
N CYS A 106 -22.80 7.65 -18.36
CA CYS A 106 -21.35 7.54 -18.47
C CYS A 106 -20.83 7.96 -19.86
N TRP A 107 -21.56 7.66 -20.94
CA TRP A 107 -21.21 8.14 -22.28
C TRP A 107 -21.20 9.67 -22.42
N ARG A 108 -22.10 10.36 -21.72
CA ARG A 108 -22.11 11.84 -21.72
C ARG A 108 -20.97 12.40 -20.86
N ASP A 109 -20.71 11.78 -19.73
CA ASP A 109 -19.62 12.21 -18.84
C ASP A 109 -18.24 11.94 -19.46
N ALA A 110 -18.12 10.93 -20.32
CA ALA A 110 -16.92 10.64 -21.10
C ALA A 110 -16.52 11.77 -22.06
N GLU A 111 -17.48 12.54 -22.57
CA GLU A 111 -17.17 13.75 -23.33
C GLU A 111 -16.44 14.77 -22.46
N THR A 112 -16.84 14.90 -21.19
CA THR A 112 -16.16 15.77 -20.22
C THR A 112 -14.75 15.25 -19.92
N MET A 113 -14.56 13.95 -19.73
CA MET A 113 -13.21 13.40 -19.57
C MET A 113 -12.32 13.61 -20.79
N SER A 114 -12.88 13.47 -21.99
CA SER A 114 -12.18 13.75 -23.24
C SER A 114 -11.73 15.21 -23.32
N GLN A 115 -12.57 16.14 -22.85
CA GLN A 115 -12.21 17.57 -22.76
C GLN A 115 -11.11 17.82 -21.72
N ILE A 116 -11.16 17.16 -20.55
CA ILE A 116 -10.12 17.25 -19.52
C ILE A 116 -8.79 16.72 -20.06
N ASP A 117 -8.78 15.57 -20.73
CA ASP A 117 -7.56 15.01 -21.31
C ASP A 117 -7.00 15.92 -22.42
N ALA A 118 -7.85 16.47 -23.28
CA ALA A 118 -7.43 17.42 -24.30
C ALA A 118 -6.83 18.70 -23.71
N GLN A 119 -7.38 19.21 -22.60
CA GLN A 119 -6.92 20.45 -21.96
C GLN A 119 -5.71 20.24 -21.05
N PHE A 120 -5.65 19.12 -20.34
CA PHE A 120 -4.72 18.87 -19.24
C PHE A 120 -3.87 17.61 -19.41
N GLY A 121 -3.93 16.89 -20.53
CA GLY A 121 -3.20 15.64 -20.77
C GLY A 121 -1.67 15.77 -20.74
N GLY A 122 -1.13 16.99 -20.69
CA GLY A 122 0.28 17.24 -20.39
C GLY A 122 0.64 17.07 -18.91
N VAL A 123 -0.32 17.24 -18.01
CA VAL A 123 -0.12 17.35 -16.55
C VAL A 123 -1.00 16.39 -15.76
N ILE A 124 -2.09 15.89 -16.34
CA ILE A 124 -2.99 14.88 -15.77
C ILE A 124 -2.83 13.57 -16.56
N ILE A 125 -2.95 12.44 -15.86
CA ILE A 125 -3.14 11.11 -16.44
C ILE A 125 -4.55 10.68 -16.04
N THR A 126 -5.42 10.54 -17.03
CA THR A 126 -6.79 10.07 -16.84
C THR A 126 -6.80 8.55 -16.93
N ILE A 127 -7.40 7.90 -15.94
CA ILE A 127 -7.53 6.44 -15.85
C ILE A 127 -9.02 6.15 -15.72
N VAL A 128 -9.55 5.40 -16.68
CA VAL A 128 -10.95 5.01 -16.69
C VAL A 128 -11.02 3.51 -16.42
N VAL A 129 -11.74 3.15 -15.36
CA VAL A 129 -11.95 1.76 -14.93
C VAL A 129 -13.37 1.36 -15.27
N ALA A 130 -13.51 0.48 -16.26
CA ALA A 130 -14.79 -0.13 -16.58
C ALA A 130 -15.18 -1.12 -15.49
N THR A 131 -16.34 -0.89 -14.89
CA THR A 131 -16.96 -1.72 -13.85
C THR A 131 -18.34 -2.11 -14.31
N GLU A 132 -18.66 -3.40 -14.19
CA GLU A 132 -20.02 -3.89 -14.38
C GLU A 132 -20.86 -3.43 -13.18
N LEU A 133 -21.73 -2.44 -13.40
CA LEU A 133 -22.75 -2.13 -12.41
C LEU A 133 -23.73 -3.30 -12.36
N ASN A 134 -24.24 -3.63 -11.17
CA ASN A 134 -25.19 -4.72 -10.99
C ASN A 134 -26.58 -4.35 -11.54
N ILE A 135 -26.65 -4.10 -12.84
CA ILE A 135 -27.82 -3.72 -13.63
C ILE A 135 -28.01 -4.83 -14.66
N ALA A 136 -29.24 -5.34 -14.77
CA ALA A 136 -29.52 -6.48 -15.63
C ALA A 136 -29.26 -6.15 -17.11
N GLY A 137 -28.39 -6.92 -17.75
CA GLY A 137 -28.09 -6.81 -19.18
C GLY A 137 -26.96 -5.83 -19.52
N HIS A 138 -26.18 -5.40 -18.54
CA HIS A 138 -24.96 -4.63 -18.74
C HIS A 138 -23.75 -5.57 -18.73
N GLU A 139 -22.82 -5.41 -19.66
CA GLU A 139 -21.49 -5.99 -19.58
C GLU A 139 -20.43 -4.87 -19.60
N SER A 140 -19.20 -5.21 -19.23
CA SER A 140 -18.05 -4.30 -19.34
C SER A 140 -16.90 -5.04 -19.97
N SER A 141 -17.20 -5.61 -21.14
CA SER A 141 -16.28 -6.48 -21.85
C SER A 141 -15.14 -5.68 -22.48
N ARG A 142 -13.99 -6.32 -22.73
CA ARG A 142 -12.88 -5.64 -23.44
C ARG A 142 -13.32 -5.07 -24.78
N LYS A 143 -14.21 -5.77 -25.49
CA LYS A 143 -14.72 -5.34 -26.79
C LYS A 143 -15.53 -4.04 -26.68
N GLU A 144 -16.28 -3.86 -25.60
CA GLU A 144 -17.02 -2.62 -25.35
C GLU A 144 -16.10 -1.48 -24.94
N ILE A 145 -15.09 -1.78 -24.10
CA ILE A 145 -14.05 -0.81 -23.76
C ILE A 145 -13.30 -0.35 -25.02
N GLU A 146 -13.15 -1.21 -26.03
CA GLU A 146 -12.55 -0.84 -27.31
C GLU A 146 -13.48 -0.02 -28.23
N ALA A 147 -14.80 -0.12 -28.02
CA ALA A 147 -15.82 0.59 -28.79
C ALA A 147 -16.19 1.94 -28.18
N PHE A 148 -15.88 2.13 -26.90
CA PHE A 148 -15.98 3.37 -26.14
C PHE A 148 -14.86 4.35 -26.52
#